data_AF-A0A953F2C6-F1
#
_entry.id   AF-A0A953F2C6-F1
#
_cell.length_a   1.000
_cell.length_b   1.000
_cell.length_c   1.000
_cell.angle_alpha   90.00
_cell.angle_beta   90.00
_cell.angle_gamma   90.00
#
_symmetry.space_group_name_H-M   'P 1'
#
loop_
_entity.id
_entity.type
_entity.pdbx_description
1 polymer ?
#
loop_
_entity_poly.entity_id
_entity_poly.type
_entity_poly.pdbx_seq_one_letter_code
_entity_poly.pdbx_strand_id
1 'polypeptide(L)'
;MQIVGPHGSGKSTLLASLARELARRGERVTLVTLRDGQRTMPGDWPALRALSPRLVIIDGYEQLGWLARAQLRYWRWRQGARLLVTAHGSQGLPTLYATRMTPELAADVARALAGDQFVIDPMDLHSIMAANGGDLRESLFALYDRFEARRRGE
;
A
#
# COMPACT_ATOMS: atom_id res chain seq x y z
N MET A 1 8.94 -6.30 10.77
CA MET A 1 9.35 -6.49 9.36
C MET A 1 8.76 -5.36 8.54
N GLN A 2 9.28 -5.11 7.35
CA GLN A 2 8.79 -4.04 6.47
C GLN A 2 8.56 -4.52 5.03
N ILE A 3 7.56 -3.95 4.37
CA ILE A 3 7.38 -3.97 2.92
C ILE A 3 7.76 -2.59 2.41
N VAL A 4 8.76 -2.51 1.54
CA VAL A 4 9.27 -1.23 1.03
C VAL A 4 8.97 -1.08 -0.44
N GLY A 5 8.85 0.16 -0.92
CA GLY A 5 8.74 0.43 -2.35
C GLY A 5 8.06 1.77 -2.63
N PRO A 6 8.21 2.29 -3.85
CA PRO A 6 7.77 3.64 -4.21
C PRO A 6 6.25 3.81 -4.07
N HIS A 7 5.78 5.06 -4.15
CA HIS A 7 4.35 5.36 -4.28
C HIS A 7 3.74 4.58 -5.47
N GLY A 8 2.45 4.28 -5.40
CA GLY A 8 1.75 3.55 -6.47
C GLY A 8 2.11 2.06 -6.64
N SER A 9 3.15 1.53 -5.99
CA SER A 9 3.63 0.15 -6.22
C SER A 9 2.75 -0.98 -5.63
N GLY A 10 1.56 -0.67 -5.10
CA GLY A 10 0.62 -1.68 -4.60
C GLY A 10 0.85 -2.16 -3.17
N LYS A 11 1.71 -1.51 -2.37
CA LYS A 11 1.97 -1.84 -0.95
C LYS A 11 0.69 -1.96 -0.10
N SER A 12 -0.15 -0.93 -0.14
CA SER A 12 -1.43 -0.88 0.60
C SER A 12 -2.37 -1.99 0.14
N THR A 13 -2.44 -2.26 -1.16
CA THR A 13 -3.24 -3.34 -1.74
C THR A 13 -2.76 -4.71 -1.25
N LEU A 14 -1.44 -4.94 -1.25
CA LEU A 14 -0.84 -6.17 -0.73
C LEU A 14 -1.15 -6.36 0.76
N LEU A 15 -1.01 -5.31 1.58
CA LEU A 15 -1.35 -5.38 3.00
C LEU A 15 -2.82 -5.67 3.25
N ALA A 16 -3.73 -5.03 2.52
CA ALA A 16 -5.17 -5.26 2.67
C ALA A 16 -5.54 -6.71 2.33
N SER A 17 -4.98 -7.26 1.24
CA SER A 17 -5.16 -8.65 0.85
C SER A 17 -4.56 -9.63 1.86
N LEU A 18 -3.35 -9.35 2.35
CA LEU A 18 -2.69 -10.17 3.37
C LEU A 18 -3.45 -10.17 4.70
N ALA A 19 -3.89 -9.00 5.17
CA ALA A 19 -4.67 -8.86 6.40
C ALA A 19 -5.97 -9.66 6.33
N ARG A 20 -6.67 -9.57 5.19
CA ARG A 20 -7.92 -10.32 4.94
C ARG A 20 -7.68 -11.82 4.96
N GLU A 21 -6.63 -12.31 4.30
CA GLU A 21 -6.31 -13.73 4.25
C GLU A 21 -5.89 -14.27 5.62
N LEU A 22 -5.09 -13.51 6.39
CA LEU A 22 -4.72 -13.88 7.75
C LEU A 22 -5.93 -13.93 8.68
N ALA A 23 -6.83 -12.94 8.59
CA ALA A 23 -8.08 -12.93 9.36
C ALA A 23 -8.96 -14.15 9.01
N ARG A 24 -9.06 -14.53 7.72
CA ARG A 24 -9.76 -15.76 7.29
C ARG A 24 -9.17 -17.03 7.91
N ARG A 25 -7.87 -17.04 8.21
CA ARG A 25 -7.18 -18.14 8.89
C ARG A 25 -7.28 -18.07 10.43
N GLY A 26 -8.08 -17.15 10.97
CA GLY A 26 -8.28 -16.98 12.41
C GLY A 26 -7.18 -16.19 13.12
N GLU A 27 -6.26 -15.54 12.39
CA GLU A 27 -5.26 -14.67 13.02
C GLU A 27 -5.89 -13.35 13.49
N ARG A 28 -5.48 -12.90 14.67
CA ARG A 28 -5.93 -11.61 15.23
C ARG A 28 -5.06 -10.49 14.66
N VAL A 29 -5.49 -9.95 13.54
CA VAL A 29 -4.79 -8.89 12.79
C VAL A 29 -5.49 -7.55 12.96
N THR A 30 -4.70 -6.51 13.22
CA THR A 30 -5.15 -5.12 13.16
C THR A 30 -4.40 -4.40 12.05
N LEU A 31 -5.11 -3.85 11.08
CA LEU A 31 -4.56 -2.98 10.04
C LEU A 31 -4.85 -1.52 10.39
N VAL A 32 -3.82 -0.70 10.45
CA VAL A 32 -3.90 0.74 10.65
C VAL A 32 -3.30 1.41 9.41
N THR A 33 -4.09 2.25 8.74
CA THR A 33 -3.62 3.05 7.62
C THR A 33 -3.38 4.47 8.08
N LEU A 34 -2.19 4.97 7.83
CA LEU A 34 -1.82 6.35 8.06
C LEU A 34 -1.99 7.14 6.76
N ARG A 35 -2.49 8.37 6.89
CA ARG A 35 -2.69 9.30 5.77
C ARG A 35 -1.72 10.46 5.88
N ASP A 36 -1.45 11.13 4.76
CA ASP A 36 -0.44 12.17 4.69
C ASP A 36 -0.56 13.23 5.80
N GLY A 37 0.56 13.49 6.47
CA GLY A 37 0.64 14.40 7.61
C GLY A 37 0.31 13.78 8.97
N GLN A 38 -0.14 12.52 9.02
CA GLN A 38 -0.51 11.87 10.28
C GLN A 38 0.74 11.39 11.06
N ARG A 39 1.19 12.22 12.00
CA ARG A 39 2.39 11.97 12.84
C ARG A 39 2.13 11.13 14.10
N THR A 40 0.87 10.84 14.39
CA THR A 40 0.40 10.11 15.58
C THR A 40 -0.48 8.93 15.18
N MET A 41 -0.66 7.97 16.10
CA MET A 41 -1.63 6.90 15.88
C MET A 41 -3.05 7.48 15.76
N PRO A 42 -3.93 6.90 14.92
CA PRO A 42 -5.30 7.39 14.79
C PRO A 42 -6.09 7.23 16.10
N GLY A 43 -7.17 8.00 16.25
CA GLY A 43 -7.93 8.11 17.49
C GLY A 43 -8.59 6.81 17.96
N ASP A 44 -8.82 5.87 17.05
CA ASP A 44 -9.34 4.52 17.32
C ASP A 44 -8.27 3.53 17.81
N TRP A 45 -7.00 3.92 17.80
CA TRP A 45 -5.89 3.06 18.23
C TRP A 45 -6.05 2.45 19.63
N PRO A 46 -6.53 3.17 20.67
CA PRO A 46 -6.76 2.56 21.98
C PRO A 46 -7.76 1.38 21.92
N ALA A 47 -8.84 1.52 21.16
CA ALA A 47 -9.83 0.45 20.98
C ALA A 47 -9.23 -0.74 20.21
N LEU A 48 -8.49 -0.47 19.14
CA LEU A 48 -7.81 -1.50 18.35
C LEU A 48 -6.77 -2.29 19.18
N ARG A 49 -6.03 -1.62 20.07
CA ARG A 49 -5.09 -2.28 20.99
C ARG A 49 -5.78 -3.17 22.02
N ALA A 50 -6.97 -2.78 22.47
CA ALA A 50 -7.74 -3.53 23.46
C ALA A 50 -8.18 -4.92 22.92
N LEU A 51 -8.21 -5.10 21.60
CA LEU A 51 -8.42 -6.40 20.96
C LEU A 51 -7.22 -7.37 21.10
N SER A 52 -6.11 -6.87 21.68
CA SER A 52 -4.86 -7.60 21.91
C SER A 52 -4.33 -8.32 20.65
N PRO A 53 -4.20 -7.64 19.50
CA PRO A 53 -3.86 -8.30 18.24
C PRO A 53 -2.51 -9.02 18.30
N ARG A 54 -2.42 -10.17 17.61
CA ARG A 54 -1.15 -10.91 17.47
C ARG A 54 -0.26 -10.33 16.39
N LEU A 55 -0.85 -9.64 15.41
CA LEU A 55 -0.15 -8.93 14.35
C LEU A 55 -0.77 -7.54 14.17
N VAL A 56 0.07 -6.52 14.26
CA VAL A 56 -0.29 -5.15 13.86
C VAL A 56 0.39 -4.84 12.54
N ILE A 57 -0.41 -4.35 11.60
CA ILE A 57 0.02 -3.90 10.29
C ILE A 57 -0.15 -2.38 10.26
N ILE A 58 0.93 -1.65 9.97
CA ILE A 58 0.89 -0.19 9.78
C ILE A 58 1.19 0.14 8.33
N ASP A 59 0.21 0.70 7.62
CA ASP A 59 0.42 1.24 6.28
C ASP A 59 0.83 2.71 6.35
N GLY A 60 1.98 3.07 5.77
CA GLY A 60 2.52 4.45 5.84
C GLY A 60 3.32 4.75 7.11
N TYR A 61 4.08 3.78 7.65
CA TYR A 61 4.79 3.91 8.93
C TYR A 61 5.79 5.08 9.00
N GLU A 62 6.35 5.49 7.86
CA GLU A 62 7.22 6.66 7.71
C GLU A 62 6.54 7.98 8.09
N GLN A 63 5.20 8.04 8.10
CA GLN A 63 4.46 9.22 8.49
C GLN A 63 4.46 9.43 10.02
N LEU A 64 4.62 8.36 10.82
CA LEU A 64 4.66 8.47 12.28
C LEU A 64 5.88 9.26 12.74
N GLY A 65 5.67 10.14 13.74
CA GLY A 65 6.75 10.76 14.47
C GLY A 65 7.52 9.76 15.35
N TRP A 66 8.75 10.11 15.71
CA TRP A 66 9.63 9.27 16.52
C TRP A 66 9.00 8.81 17.85
N LEU A 67 8.25 9.70 18.51
CA LEU A 67 7.51 9.39 19.75
C LEU A 67 6.46 8.29 19.52
N ALA A 68 5.67 8.40 18.46
CA ALA A 68 4.64 7.42 18.13
C ALA A 68 5.26 6.07 17.78
N ARG A 69 6.37 6.07 17.02
CA ARG A 69 7.14 4.86 16.71
C ARG A 69 7.70 4.20 17.98
N ALA A 70 8.27 4.98 18.90
CA ALA A 70 8.80 4.47 20.17
C ALA A 70 7.69 3.85 21.04
N GLN A 71 6.54 4.54 21.17
CA GLN A 71 5.37 4.04 21.90
C GLN A 71 4.83 2.73 21.29
N LEU A 72 4.73 2.66 19.96
CA LEU A 72 4.29 1.47 19.25
C LEU A 72 5.24 0.29 19.48
N ARG A 73 6.56 0.52 19.39
CA ARG A 73 7.58 -0.51 19.64
C ARG A 73 7.53 -1.03 21.07
N TYR A 74 7.42 -0.12 22.05
CA TYR A 74 7.33 -0.48 23.46
C TYR A 74 6.08 -1.31 23.76
N TRP A 75 4.91 -0.85 23.28
CA TRP A 75 3.65 -1.57 23.46
C TRP A 75 3.71 -2.96 22.83
N ARG A 76 4.21 -3.06 21.58
CA ARG A 76 4.37 -4.33 20.87
C ARG A 76 5.22 -5.31 21.67
N TRP A 77 6.35 -4.86 22.19
CA TRP A 77 7.26 -5.68 23.00
C TRP A 77 6.56 -6.20 24.26
N ARG A 78 5.82 -5.33 24.98
CA ARG A 78 5.06 -5.74 26.18
C ARG A 78 3.95 -6.74 25.90
N GLN A 79 3.32 -6.66 24.73
CA GLN A 79 2.17 -7.50 24.37
C GLN A 79 2.57 -8.77 23.59
N GLY A 80 3.85 -8.94 23.24
CA GLY A 80 4.30 -10.03 22.38
C GLY A 80 3.73 -9.95 20.95
N ALA A 81 3.25 -8.78 20.52
CA ALA A 81 2.65 -8.62 19.19
C ALA A 81 3.71 -8.61 18.09
N ARG A 82 3.36 -9.08 16.89
CA ARG A 82 4.17 -8.94 15.68
C ARG A 82 3.85 -7.60 15.01
N LEU A 83 4.83 -7.02 14.33
CA LEU A 83 4.69 -5.75 13.61
C LEU A 83 5.16 -5.92 12.17
N LEU A 84 4.25 -5.63 11.24
CA LEU A 84 4.50 -5.47 9.82
C LEU A 84 4.19 -4.03 9.43
N VAL A 85 5.05 -3.42 8.62
CA VAL A 85 4.85 -2.04 8.18
C VAL A 85 5.04 -1.92 6.68
N THR A 86 4.47 -0.89 6.07
CA THR A 86 4.93 -0.39 4.76
C THR A 86 5.65 0.93 4.90
N ALA A 87 6.57 1.19 3.96
CA ALA A 87 7.20 2.49 3.80
C ALA A 87 7.75 2.70 2.39
N HIS A 88 7.97 3.96 1.99
CA HIS A 88 8.65 4.27 0.72
C HIS A 88 10.12 3.83 0.69
N GLY A 89 10.81 3.97 1.82
CA GLY A 89 12.21 3.58 1.99
C GLY A 89 12.42 2.77 3.27
N SER A 90 13.60 2.19 3.43
CA SER A 90 13.93 1.39 4.61
C SER A 90 13.79 2.20 5.91
N GLN A 91 13.13 1.61 6.90
CA GLN A 91 12.89 2.19 8.22
C GLN A 91 13.75 1.53 9.32
N GLY A 92 14.84 0.85 8.93
CA GLY A 92 15.72 0.11 9.84
C GLY A 92 15.09 -1.19 10.38
N LEU A 93 14.04 -1.69 9.72
CA LEU A 93 13.41 -2.97 10.03
C LEU A 93 13.84 -4.04 9.01
N PRO A 94 13.81 -5.33 9.35
CA PRO A 94 14.06 -6.40 8.38
C PRO A 94 13.06 -6.32 7.21
N THR A 95 13.58 -6.21 5.98
CA THR A 95 12.76 -6.17 4.76
C THR A 95 12.21 -7.55 4.46
N LEU A 96 10.89 -7.67 4.44
CA LEU A 96 10.16 -8.87 4.05
C LEU A 96 9.96 -8.92 2.53
N TYR A 97 9.63 -7.77 1.94
CA TYR A 97 9.36 -7.67 0.52
C TYR A 97 9.63 -6.25 0.02
N ALA A 98 10.10 -6.14 -1.23
CA ALA A 98 10.27 -4.86 -1.91
C ALA A 98 9.34 -4.83 -3.12
N THR A 99 8.30 -4.00 -3.07
CA THR A 99 7.38 -3.84 -4.20
C THR A 99 8.09 -3.07 -5.32
N ARG A 100 7.93 -3.58 -6.54
CA ARG A 100 8.39 -2.93 -7.77
C ARG A 100 7.24 -2.96 -8.76
N MET A 101 7.02 -1.84 -9.43
CA MET A 101 6.07 -1.76 -10.53
C MET A 101 6.84 -1.87 -11.83
N THR A 102 6.45 -2.80 -12.69
CA THR A 102 7.00 -2.92 -14.05
C THR A 102 5.89 -2.64 -15.08
N PRO A 103 6.24 -2.22 -16.31
CA PRO A 103 5.26 -1.98 -17.36
C PRO A 103 4.36 -3.19 -17.64
N GLU A 104 4.91 -4.40 -17.57
CA GLU A 104 4.19 -5.64 -17.83
C GLU A 104 3.14 -5.90 -16.73
N LEU A 105 3.54 -5.75 -15.46
CA LEU A 105 2.62 -5.89 -14.33
C LEU A 105 1.53 -4.82 -14.35
N ALA A 106 1.87 -3.59 -14.72
CA ALA A 106 0.90 -2.53 -14.89
C ALA A 106 -0.10 -2.83 -16.01
N ALA A 107 0.36 -3.38 -17.13
CA ALA A 107 -0.50 -3.80 -18.25
C ALA A 107 -1.47 -4.90 -17.82
N ASP A 108 -0.98 -5.88 -17.06
CA ASP A 108 -1.80 -6.97 -16.53
C ASP A 108 -2.85 -6.46 -15.54
N VAL A 109 -2.49 -5.54 -14.65
CA VAL A 109 -3.45 -4.91 -13.73
C VAL A 109 -4.49 -4.09 -14.52
N ALA A 110 -4.06 -3.29 -15.49
CA ALA A 110 -4.96 -2.47 -16.28
C ALA A 110 -5.93 -3.32 -17.11
N ARG A 111 -5.45 -4.42 -17.72
CA ARG A 111 -6.29 -5.40 -18.41
C ARG A 111 -7.28 -6.07 -17.47
N ALA A 112 -6.85 -6.45 -16.27
CA ALA A 112 -7.72 -7.05 -15.27
C ALA A 112 -8.82 -6.08 -14.77
N LEU A 113 -8.54 -4.78 -14.72
CA LEU A 113 -9.49 -3.76 -14.28
C LEU A 113 -10.49 -3.38 -15.38
N ALA A 114 -10.04 -3.26 -16.62
CA ALA A 114 -10.85 -2.75 -17.71
C ALA A 114 -11.58 -3.86 -18.51
N GLY A 115 -11.17 -5.11 -18.33
CA GLY A 115 -11.69 -6.25 -19.09
C GLY A 115 -11.31 -6.19 -20.58
N ASP A 116 -11.93 -7.05 -21.39
CA ASP A 116 -11.59 -7.18 -22.82
C ASP A 116 -12.01 -5.97 -23.68
N GLN A 117 -12.74 -5.02 -23.11
CA GLN A 117 -13.26 -3.85 -23.84
C GLN A 117 -12.23 -2.72 -24.00
N PHE A 118 -11.10 -2.80 -23.28
CA PHE A 118 -10.11 -1.74 -23.25
C PHE A 118 -8.77 -2.22 -23.82
N VAL A 119 -8.52 -1.83 -25.07
CA VAL A 119 -7.23 -2.08 -25.73
C VAL A 119 -6.27 -0.97 -25.32
N ILE A 120 -5.35 -1.32 -24.41
CA ILE A 120 -4.25 -0.46 -24.02
C ILE A 120 -3.12 -0.67 -25.02
N ASP A 121 -2.73 0.39 -25.73
CA ASP A 121 -1.48 0.36 -26.49
C ASP A 121 -0.31 0.23 -25.49
N PRO A 122 0.51 -0.84 -25.57
CA PRO A 122 1.64 -1.03 -24.67
C PRO A 122 2.62 0.14 -24.66
N MET A 123 2.76 0.86 -25.78
CA MET A 123 3.63 2.02 -25.89
C MET A 123 3.07 3.23 -25.14
N ASP A 124 1.75 3.45 -25.20
CA ASP A 124 1.06 4.48 -24.41
C ASP A 124 1.24 4.24 -22.90
N LEU A 125 1.04 3.00 -22.45
CA LEU A 125 1.22 2.64 -21.05
C LEU A 125 2.66 2.86 -20.58
N HIS A 126 3.65 2.44 -21.38
CA HIS A 126 5.05 2.63 -21.04
C HIS A 126 5.38 4.11 -20.88
N SER A 127 4.97 4.95 -21.83
CA SER A 127 5.20 6.40 -21.77
C SER A 127 4.48 7.06 -20.58
N ILE A 128 3.24 6.68 -20.29
CA ILE A 128 2.48 7.19 -19.14
C ILE A 128 3.14 6.78 -17.82
N MET A 129 3.59 5.54 -17.71
CA MET A 129 4.28 5.08 -16.50
C MET A 129 5.62 5.79 -16.28
N ALA A 130 6.38 5.99 -17.35
CA ALA A 130 7.62 6.76 -17.27
C ALA A 130 7.34 8.20 -16.82
N ALA A 131 6.31 8.85 -17.35
CA ALA A 131 5.91 10.21 -16.97
C ALA A 131 5.46 10.31 -15.51
N ASN A 132 4.86 9.26 -14.95
CA ASN A 132 4.38 9.21 -13.57
C ASN A 132 5.39 8.58 -12.58
N GLY A 133 6.65 8.44 -12.96
CA GLY A 133 7.69 7.90 -12.08
C GLY A 133 7.44 6.45 -11.63
N GLY A 134 6.69 5.68 -12.42
CA GLY A 134 6.30 4.30 -12.09
C GLY A 134 5.16 4.19 -11.07
N ASP A 135 4.48 5.29 -10.72
CA ASP A 135 3.26 5.24 -9.91
C ASP A 135 2.10 4.67 -10.75
N LEU A 136 1.72 3.42 -10.46
CA LEU A 136 0.62 2.76 -11.16
C LEU A 136 -0.72 3.47 -10.97
N ARG A 137 -0.98 4.05 -9.79
CA ARG A 137 -2.24 4.71 -9.53
C ARG A 137 -2.39 5.92 -10.45
N GLU A 138 -1.38 6.78 -10.48
CA GLU A 138 -1.37 7.95 -11.35
C GLU A 138 -1.40 7.54 -12.83
N SER A 139 -0.68 6.46 -13.18
CA SER A 139 -0.68 5.92 -14.54
C SER A 139 -2.07 5.43 -14.98
N LEU A 140 -2.82 4.76 -14.09
CA LEU A 140 -4.18 4.30 -14.37
C LEU A 140 -5.16 5.47 -14.48
N PHE A 141 -5.02 6.52 -13.66
CA PHE A 141 -5.82 7.73 -13.80
C PHE A 141 -5.57 8.43 -15.14
N ALA A 142 -4.30 8.60 -15.53
CA ALA A 142 -3.94 9.19 -16.81
C ALA A 142 -4.46 8.37 -18.02
N LEU A 143 -4.44 7.03 -17.92
CA LEU A 143 -5.04 6.15 -18.93
C LEU A 143 -6.56 6.32 -19.03
N TYR A 144 -7.24 6.41 -17.89
CA TYR A 144 -8.68 6.63 -17.84
C TYR A 144 -9.06 8.00 -18.46
N ASP A 145 -8.32 9.06 -18.13
CA ASP A 145 -8.58 10.39 -18.67
C ASP A 145 -8.43 10.43 -20.19
N ARG A 146 -7.39 9.77 -20.74
CA ARG A 146 -7.22 9.63 -22.21
C ARG A 146 -8.35 8.85 -22.87
N PHE A 147 -8.83 7.79 -22.22
CA PHE A 147 -9.96 7.03 -22.73
C PHE A 147 -11.23 7.86 -22.79
N GLU A 148 -11.54 8.58 -21.72
CA GLU A 148 -12.70 9.47 -21.66
C GLU A 148 -12.60 10.61 -22.68
N ALA A 149 -11.41 11.16 -22.93
CA ALA A 149 -11.19 12.16 -23.98
C ALA A 149 -11.52 11.59 -25.37
N ARG A 150 -10.98 10.41 -25.73
CA ARG A 150 -11.29 9.74 -27.02
C ARG A 150 -12.77 9.42 -27.16
N ARG A 151 -13.45 9.03 -26.07
CA ARG A 151 -14.88 8.73 -26.07
C ARG A 151 -15.77 9.97 -26.24
N ARG A 152 -15.29 11.15 -25.81
CA ARG A 152 -16.02 12.42 -25.88
C ARG A 152 -15.83 13.17 -27.20
N GLY A 153 -14.97 12.68 -28.10
CA GLY A 153 -14.83 13.17 -29.46
C GLY A 153 -13.86 14.33 -29.61
N GLU A 154 -12.58 13.99 -29.69
CA GLU A 154 -11.65 14.60 -30.66
C GLU A 154 -11.48 13.65 -31.85
#